data_AF-A0A3B6RBT8-F1
#
_entry.id   AF-A0A3B6RBT8-F1
#
_cell.length_a   1.000
_cell.length_b   1.000
_cell.length_c   1.000
_cell.angle_alpha   90.00
_cell.angle_beta   90.00
_cell.angle_gamma   90.00
#
_symmetry.space_group_name_H-M   'P 1'
#
loop_
_entity.id
_entity.type
_entity.pdbx_description
1 polymer ?
#
loop_
_entity_poly.entity_id
_entity_poly.type
_entity_poly.pdbx_seq_one_letter_code
_entity_poly.pdbx_strand_id
1 'polypeptide(L)'
;MTTSALLSALRGAGRRQITASTVAARQATGPHVLRVDGFTRVREKAANGTAVLSSPFGVGGHDWRIMCYPNGDTEKAEGHLSLFLMHENHAKTGDATAKFKISVLDQACKPYWCRSQEEHRFVNQGWGWDKFIKLEDLDREKHLKDDCLSVLCDVTIDLGLRTDDYTAEVAAAEQLKLASPPFDLHGFALSEAIWNKQAADVMN
;
A
#
# COMPACT_ATOMS: atom_id res chain seq x y z
N MET A 1 -12.11 -19.30 19.73
CA MET A 1 -13.52 -19.72 19.72
C MET A 1 -14.28 -18.69 18.90
N THR A 2 -15.00 -19.08 17.85
CA THR A 2 -15.78 -18.14 17.04
C THR A 2 -17.06 -17.72 17.76
N THR A 3 -17.63 -16.56 17.42
CA THR A 3 -18.93 -16.11 17.95
C THR A 3 -20.03 -17.14 17.67
N SER A 4 -19.96 -17.81 16.53
CA SER A 4 -20.81 -18.97 16.18
C SER A 4 -20.69 -20.13 17.18
N ALA A 5 -19.45 -20.55 17.51
CA ALA A 5 -19.21 -21.64 18.46
C ALA A 5 -19.71 -21.30 19.87
N LEU A 6 -19.53 -20.04 20.29
CA LEU A 6 -20.03 -19.54 21.58
C LEU A 6 -21.57 -19.56 21.63
N LEU A 7 -22.25 -19.08 20.58
CA LEU A 7 -23.70 -19.09 20.50
C LEU A 7 -24.27 -20.51 20.47
N SER A 8 -23.63 -21.44 19.74
CA SER A 8 -24.03 -22.84 19.71
C SER A 8 -23.94 -23.49 21.09
N ALA A 9 -22.86 -23.23 21.83
CA ALA A 9 -22.69 -23.74 23.20
C ALA A 9 -23.78 -23.19 24.15
N LEU A 10 -24.07 -21.88 24.08
CA LEU A 10 -25.08 -21.26 24.93
C LEU A 10 -26.52 -21.74 24.62
N ARG A 11 -26.82 -22.02 23.34
CA ARG A 11 -28.10 -22.63 22.93
C ARG A 11 -28.20 -24.08 23.43
N GLY A 12 -27.11 -24.85 23.34
CA GLY A 12 -27.01 -26.19 23.92
C GLY A 12 -27.23 -26.21 25.43
N ALA A 13 -26.86 -25.13 26.13
CA ALA A 13 -27.14 -24.91 27.55
C ALA A 13 -28.56 -24.40 27.85
N GLY A 14 -29.47 -24.38 26.87
CA GLY A 14 -30.89 -24.08 27.07
C GLY A 14 -31.28 -22.59 27.00
N ARG A 15 -30.36 -21.68 26.67
CA ARG A 15 -30.69 -20.25 26.49
C ARG A 15 -31.34 -20.03 25.13
N ARG A 16 -32.61 -19.57 25.12
CA ARG A 16 -33.46 -19.49 23.92
C ARG A 16 -33.54 -18.11 23.26
N GLN A 17 -33.15 -17.03 23.95
CA GLN A 17 -33.04 -15.69 23.38
C GLN A 17 -31.66 -15.11 23.69
N ILE A 18 -30.75 -15.20 22.74
CA ILE A 18 -29.35 -14.76 22.88
C ILE A 18 -29.03 -13.85 21.71
N THR A 19 -28.59 -12.64 22.02
CA THR A 19 -27.93 -11.73 21.08
C THR A 19 -26.42 -11.80 21.31
N ALA A 20 -25.64 -11.51 20.27
CA ALA A 20 -24.20 -11.38 20.38
C ALA A 20 -23.73 -10.25 19.48
N SER A 21 -22.64 -9.62 19.89
CA SER A 21 -21.88 -8.67 19.09
C SER A 21 -20.41 -9.04 19.19
N THR A 22 -19.63 -8.61 18.21
CA THR A 22 -18.18 -8.78 18.21
C THR A 22 -17.54 -7.42 18.00
N VAL A 23 -16.58 -7.08 18.86
CA VAL A 23 -15.75 -5.89 18.68
C VAL A 23 -14.42 -6.35 18.10
N ALA A 24 -14.02 -5.76 16.97
CA ALA A 24 -12.74 -6.04 16.34
C ALA A 24 -12.04 -4.74 15.97
N ALA A 25 -10.72 -4.70 16.18
CA ALA A 25 -9.87 -3.70 15.56
C ALA A 25 -9.82 -3.98 14.06
N ARG A 26 -10.09 -2.96 13.25
CA ARG A 26 -10.04 -3.07 11.80
C ARG A 26 -8.88 -2.26 11.23
N GLN A 27 -8.25 -2.83 10.22
CA GLN A 27 -7.22 -2.15 9.46
C GLN A 27 -7.50 -2.32 7.97
N ALA A 28 -7.02 -1.37 7.18
CA ALA A 28 -7.00 -1.48 5.73
C ALA A 28 -5.58 -1.25 5.23
N THR A 29 -5.06 -2.18 4.42
CA THR A 29 -3.71 -2.10 3.87
C THR A 29 -3.76 -1.97 2.35
N GLY A 30 -2.90 -1.14 1.78
CA GLY A 30 -2.78 -0.96 0.34
C GLY A 30 -1.36 -0.52 -0.06
N PRO A 31 -0.80 -1.11 -1.14
CA PRO A 31 0.43 -0.64 -1.74
C PRO A 31 0.18 0.41 -2.84
N HIS A 32 1.13 1.30 -3.04
CA HIS A 32 1.18 2.21 -4.19
C HIS A 32 2.60 2.37 -4.70
N VAL A 33 2.78 2.35 -6.03
CA VAL A 33 4.08 2.56 -6.66
C VAL A 33 4.07 3.90 -7.39
N LEU A 34 5.00 4.77 -7.01
CA LEU A 34 5.39 5.94 -7.79
C LEU A 34 6.59 5.59 -8.64
N ARG A 35 6.45 5.75 -9.96
CA ARG A 35 7.55 5.67 -10.91
C ARG A 35 7.84 7.08 -11.45
N VAL A 36 9.09 7.51 -11.36
CA VAL A 36 9.58 8.77 -11.90
C VAL A 36 10.48 8.45 -13.09
N ASP A 37 9.91 8.56 -14.29
CA ASP A 37 10.65 8.38 -15.55
C ASP A 37 11.52 9.61 -15.86
N GLY A 38 12.75 9.37 -16.31
CA GLY A 38 13.70 10.45 -16.60
C GLY A 38 14.14 11.19 -15.33
N PHE A 39 14.47 10.46 -14.27
CA PHE A 39 14.78 10.98 -12.94
C PHE A 39 15.87 12.06 -12.97
N THR A 40 16.90 11.90 -13.80
CA THR A 40 17.94 12.92 -13.99
C THR A 40 17.34 14.24 -14.51
N ARG A 41 16.50 14.17 -15.55
CA ARG A 41 15.85 15.36 -16.12
C ARG A 41 14.83 15.99 -15.16
N VAL A 42 14.15 15.18 -14.36
CA VAL A 42 13.26 15.66 -13.30
C VAL A 42 14.06 16.46 -12.27
N ARG A 43 15.24 15.96 -11.87
CA ARG A 43 16.16 16.67 -10.96
C ARG A 43 16.69 17.97 -11.53
N GLU A 44 16.96 18.06 -12.82
CA GLU A 44 17.41 19.32 -13.45
C GLU A 44 16.32 20.39 -13.44
N LYS A 45 15.04 19.98 -13.52
CA LYS A 45 13.89 20.90 -13.57
C LYS A 45 13.35 21.28 -12.19
N ALA A 46 13.41 20.37 -11.22
CA ALA A 46 12.89 20.58 -9.88
C ALA A 46 13.97 21.21 -8.99
N ALA A 47 13.74 22.43 -8.51
CA ALA A 47 14.61 23.02 -7.50
C ALA A 47 14.53 22.24 -6.17
N ASN A 48 15.52 22.40 -5.29
CA ASN A 48 15.40 21.96 -3.90
C ASN A 48 14.10 22.53 -3.28
N GLY A 49 13.41 21.74 -2.46
CA GLY A 49 12.11 22.08 -1.90
C GLY A 49 10.92 21.96 -2.87
N THR A 50 11.13 21.54 -4.12
CA THR A 50 10.06 21.28 -5.07
C THR A 50 9.69 19.80 -5.11
N ALA A 51 8.45 19.47 -4.76
CA ALA A 51 7.95 18.10 -4.80
C ALA A 51 7.44 17.70 -6.18
N VAL A 52 7.69 16.44 -6.55
CA VAL A 52 6.98 15.68 -7.58
C VAL A 52 5.96 14.79 -6.86
N LEU A 53 4.69 14.93 -7.20
CA LEU A 53 3.60 14.22 -6.54
C LEU A 53 3.18 12.98 -7.33
N SER A 54 2.88 11.89 -6.64
CA SER A 54 2.15 10.78 -7.26
C SER A 54 0.72 11.19 -7.62
N SER A 55 0.06 10.35 -8.42
CA SER A 55 -1.41 10.37 -8.48
C SER A 55 -1.99 10.00 -7.10
N PRO A 56 -3.19 10.49 -6.76
CA PRO A 56 -3.90 10.04 -5.56
C PRO A 56 -4.15 8.53 -5.59
N PHE A 57 -4.08 7.88 -4.42
CA PHE A 57 -4.46 6.48 -4.26
C PHE A 57 -5.25 6.27 -2.97
N GLY A 58 -6.26 5.39 -3.02
CA GLY A 58 -7.19 5.16 -1.92
C GLY A 58 -6.78 4.00 -1.03
N VAL A 59 -6.70 4.22 0.29
CA VAL A 59 -6.55 3.16 1.30
C VAL A 59 -7.39 3.50 2.52
N GLY A 60 -8.19 2.54 2.99
CA GLY A 60 -8.99 2.71 4.22
C GLY A 60 -10.05 3.82 4.17
N GLY A 61 -10.49 4.24 2.97
CA GLY A 61 -11.41 5.37 2.81
C GLY A 61 -10.74 6.74 2.79
N HIS A 62 -9.42 6.80 2.77
CA HIS A 62 -8.62 8.02 2.67
C HIS A 62 -7.84 8.05 1.35
N ASP A 63 -7.66 9.27 0.81
CA ASP A 63 -6.86 9.52 -0.40
C ASP A 63 -5.45 9.97 -0.01
N TRP A 64 -4.45 9.29 -0.56
CA TRP A 64 -3.04 9.48 -0.23
C TRP A 64 -2.23 9.90 -1.46
N ARG A 65 -1.10 10.56 -1.23
CA ARG A 65 -0.05 10.80 -2.24
C ARG A 65 1.32 10.53 -1.67
N ILE A 66 2.23 10.11 -2.53
CA ILE A 66 3.67 10.14 -2.27
C ILE A 66 4.18 11.50 -2.74
N MET A 67 4.87 12.23 -1.86
CA MET A 67 5.63 13.43 -2.21
C MET A 67 7.09 13.05 -2.35
N CYS A 68 7.63 13.20 -3.55
CA CYS A 68 9.02 12.95 -3.86
C CYS A 68 9.76 14.26 -4.08
N TYR A 69 10.74 14.57 -3.23
CA TYR A 69 11.62 15.71 -3.42
C TYR A 69 12.95 15.20 -3.96
N PRO A 70 13.17 15.27 -5.28
CA PRO A 70 14.28 14.59 -5.93
C PRO A 70 15.64 15.26 -5.67
N ASN A 71 15.63 16.47 -5.08
CA ASN A 71 16.83 17.24 -4.70
C ASN A 71 16.78 17.72 -3.24
N GLY A 72 15.99 17.07 -2.38
CA GLY A 72 15.81 17.45 -0.98
C GLY A 72 14.58 18.35 -0.76
N ASP A 73 13.94 18.23 0.40
CA ASP A 73 12.76 19.01 0.81
C ASP A 73 13.09 20.43 1.30
N THR A 74 14.32 20.60 1.76
CA THR A 74 14.86 21.80 2.39
C THR A 74 16.34 21.91 2.04
N GLU A 75 16.93 23.09 2.25
CA GLU A 75 18.37 23.30 2.02
C GLU A 75 19.23 22.33 2.84
N LYS A 76 18.80 22.00 4.08
CA LYS A 76 19.51 21.06 4.95
C LYS A 76 19.51 19.63 4.41
N ALA A 77 18.56 19.30 3.54
CA ALA A 77 18.39 18.02 2.89
C ALA A 77 18.98 17.98 1.47
N GLU A 78 19.74 19.00 1.06
CA GLU A 78 20.47 18.96 -0.21
C GLU A 78 21.33 17.69 -0.33
N GLY A 79 21.40 17.13 -1.55
CA GLY A 79 22.10 15.87 -1.82
C GLY A 79 21.35 14.62 -1.38
N HIS A 80 20.13 14.75 -0.83
CA HIS A 80 19.28 13.63 -0.44
C HIS A 80 18.01 13.58 -1.29
N LEU A 81 17.50 12.37 -1.48
CA LEU A 81 16.11 12.15 -1.86
C LEU A 81 15.28 12.26 -0.59
N SER A 82 14.22 13.08 -0.61
CA SER A 82 13.24 13.13 0.49
C SER A 82 11.91 12.53 0.04
N LEU A 83 11.30 11.72 0.89
CA LEU A 83 10.05 11.02 0.59
C LEU A 83 9.08 11.16 1.76
N PHE A 84 7.84 11.56 1.43
CA PHE A 84 6.76 11.73 2.39
C PHE A 84 5.49 11.06 1.89
N LEU A 85 4.69 10.58 2.83
CA LEU A 85 3.30 10.25 2.61
C LEU A 85 2.45 11.48 2.99
N MET A 86 1.51 11.86 2.13
CA MET A 86 0.57 12.95 2.36
C MET A 86 -0.84 12.42 2.32
N HIS A 87 -1.66 12.89 3.25
CA HIS A 87 -3.10 12.71 3.24
C HIS A 87 -3.73 13.87 2.46
N GLU A 88 -4.21 13.60 1.25
CA GLU A 88 -4.62 14.63 0.28
C GLU A 88 -5.90 15.36 0.71
N ASN A 89 -6.88 14.61 1.19
CA ASN A 89 -8.26 15.11 1.33
C ASN A 89 -8.77 15.00 2.77
N HIS A 90 -7.95 15.45 3.71
CA HIS A 90 -8.28 15.44 5.13
C HIS A 90 -9.62 16.11 5.44
N ALA A 91 -9.92 17.26 4.82
CA ALA A 91 -11.17 17.98 5.06
C ALA A 91 -12.43 17.15 4.73
N LYS A 92 -12.33 16.20 3.81
CA LYS A 92 -13.44 15.32 3.41
C LYS A 92 -13.51 14.04 4.24
N THR A 93 -12.36 13.46 4.58
CA THR A 93 -12.29 12.12 5.19
C THR A 93 -12.01 12.13 6.69
N GLY A 94 -11.68 13.29 7.27
CA GLY A 94 -11.22 13.41 8.67
C GLY A 94 -9.82 12.83 8.87
N ASP A 95 -9.28 12.97 10.10
CA ASP A 95 -7.93 12.55 10.46
C ASP A 95 -7.74 11.05 10.20
N ALA A 96 -6.52 10.65 9.85
CA ALA A 96 -6.17 9.25 9.68
C ALA A 96 -4.98 8.86 10.55
N THR A 97 -5.06 7.74 11.25
CA THR A 97 -3.89 7.11 11.88
C THR A 97 -3.40 6.00 10.97
N ALA A 98 -2.12 6.06 10.59
CA ALA A 98 -1.54 5.11 9.66
C ALA A 98 -0.14 4.64 10.08
N LYS A 99 0.10 3.35 9.84
CA LYS A 99 1.44 2.79 9.67
C LYS A 99 1.80 2.87 8.20
N PHE A 100 3.04 3.19 7.86
CA PHE A 100 3.48 3.11 6.48
C PHE A 100 4.96 2.79 6.33
N LYS A 101 5.30 2.20 5.19
CA LYS A 101 6.67 1.91 4.77
C LYS A 101 6.90 2.49 3.38
N ILE A 102 7.99 3.21 3.19
CA ILE A 102 8.43 3.67 1.87
C ILE A 102 9.71 2.95 1.53
N SER A 103 9.80 2.43 0.29
CA SER A 103 10.95 1.69 -0.22
C SER A 103 11.36 2.20 -1.59
N VAL A 104 12.66 2.38 -1.82
CA VAL A 104 13.23 2.47 -3.17
C VAL A 104 13.43 1.05 -3.67
N LEU A 105 12.92 0.78 -4.87
CA LEU A 105 13.02 -0.54 -5.48
C LEU A 105 14.24 -0.65 -6.38
N ASP A 106 14.84 -1.83 -6.42
CA ASP A 106 15.81 -2.21 -7.44
C ASP A 106 15.14 -2.66 -8.75
N GLN A 107 15.94 -3.05 -9.74
CA GLN A 107 15.44 -3.54 -11.04
C GLN A 107 14.57 -4.79 -10.96
N ALA A 108 14.72 -5.61 -9.91
CA ALA A 108 13.93 -6.81 -9.70
C ALA A 108 12.64 -6.51 -8.91
N CYS A 109 12.28 -5.22 -8.77
CA CYS A 109 11.20 -4.72 -7.94
C CYS A 109 11.32 -5.12 -6.47
N LYS A 110 12.56 -5.35 -5.98
CA LYS A 110 12.82 -5.67 -4.57
C LYS A 110 13.19 -4.40 -3.81
N PRO A 111 12.77 -4.26 -2.55
CA PRO A 111 13.21 -3.15 -1.71
C PRO A 111 14.73 -3.16 -1.53
N TYR A 112 15.41 -2.14 -2.03
CA TYR A 112 16.84 -1.91 -1.80
C TYR A 112 17.06 -1.16 -0.48
N TRP A 113 16.32 -0.07 -0.32
CA TRP A 113 16.36 0.78 0.86
C TRP A 113 14.94 1.11 1.28
N CYS A 114 14.66 1.05 2.59
CA CYS A 114 13.34 1.37 3.10
C CYS A 114 13.40 2.01 4.48
N ARG A 115 12.38 2.81 4.78
CA ARG A 115 12.10 3.27 6.14
C ARG A 115 10.62 3.07 6.43
N SER A 116 10.32 2.82 7.70
CA SER A 116 8.97 2.55 8.18
C SER A 116 8.63 3.51 9.31
N GLN A 117 7.37 3.94 9.33
CA GLN A 117 6.75 4.64 10.44
C GLN A 117 5.67 3.73 11.01
N GLU A 118 5.82 3.31 12.26
CA GLU A 118 4.91 2.32 12.89
C GLU A 118 3.51 2.89 13.15
N GLU A 119 3.43 4.16 13.53
CA GLU A 119 2.16 4.85 13.73
C GLU A 119 2.37 6.35 13.55
N HIS A 120 1.49 7.01 12.80
CA HIS A 120 1.45 8.45 12.67
C HIS A 120 0.02 8.93 12.43
N ARG A 121 -0.37 10.01 13.10
CA ARG A 121 -1.67 10.66 12.90
C ARG A 121 -1.55 11.81 11.90
N PHE A 122 -2.16 11.64 10.75
CA PHE A 122 -2.26 12.63 9.68
C PHE A 122 -3.45 13.55 9.93
N VAL A 123 -3.16 14.85 10.07
CA VAL A 123 -4.15 15.91 10.35
C VAL A 123 -4.15 16.96 9.22
N ASN A 124 -3.00 17.51 8.89
CA ASN A 124 -2.91 18.58 7.87
C ASN A 124 -1.55 18.66 7.15
N GLN A 125 -0.61 17.79 7.48
CA GLN A 125 0.73 17.77 6.92
C GLN A 125 1.12 16.34 6.55
N GLY A 126 1.96 16.22 5.54
CA GLY A 126 2.60 14.95 5.22
C GLY A 126 3.63 14.55 6.28
N TRP A 127 3.93 13.27 6.34
CA TRP A 127 4.95 12.71 7.23
C TRP A 127 5.89 11.81 6.44
N GLY A 128 7.16 11.83 6.80
CA GLY A 128 8.20 11.14 6.05
C GLY A 128 9.59 11.53 6.51
N TRP A 129 10.53 11.52 5.58
CA TRP A 129 11.94 11.71 5.87
C TRP A 129 12.55 12.72 4.90
N ASP A 130 12.97 13.85 5.46
CA ASP A 130 13.75 14.90 4.80
C ASP A 130 15.06 14.34 4.22
N LYS A 131 15.73 13.44 4.94
CA LYS A 131 16.91 12.70 4.48
C LYS A 131 16.58 11.22 4.39
N PHE A 132 15.83 10.82 3.36
CA PHE A 132 15.42 9.42 3.20
C PHE A 132 16.60 8.54 2.76
N ILE A 133 17.29 8.92 1.69
CA ILE A 133 18.53 8.29 1.21
C ILE A 133 19.39 9.35 0.52
N LYS A 134 20.72 9.23 0.60
CA LYS A 134 21.59 10.11 -0.17
C LYS A 134 21.50 9.78 -1.65
N LEU A 135 21.61 10.80 -2.49
CA LEU A 135 21.59 10.62 -3.94
C LEU A 135 22.85 9.89 -4.44
N GLU A 136 23.99 10.01 -3.76
CA GLU A 136 25.22 9.26 -4.06
C GLU A 136 25.08 7.75 -3.82
N ASP A 137 24.19 7.34 -2.91
CA ASP A 137 23.94 5.94 -2.59
C ASP A 137 22.95 5.28 -3.58
N LEU A 138 22.35 6.08 -4.48
CA LEU A 138 21.53 5.57 -5.58
C LEU A 138 22.41 5.19 -6.77
N ASP A 139 22.87 3.94 -6.77
CA ASP A 139 23.49 3.30 -7.94
C ASP A 139 22.63 3.46 -9.21
N ARG A 140 23.20 4.11 -10.24
CA ARG A 140 22.53 4.38 -11.52
C ARG A 140 22.19 3.12 -12.28
N GLU A 141 23.03 2.10 -12.17
CA GLU A 141 22.83 0.84 -12.87
C GLU A 141 21.86 -0.07 -12.12
N LYS A 142 21.67 0.07 -10.80
CA LYS A 142 20.81 -0.87 -10.03
C LYS A 142 19.48 -0.27 -9.59
N HIS A 143 19.47 1.01 -9.21
CA HIS A 143 18.29 1.67 -8.62
C HIS A 143 17.63 2.66 -9.58
N LEU A 144 18.36 3.13 -10.60
CA LEU A 144 17.87 4.10 -11.60
C LEU A 144 18.00 3.56 -13.04
N LYS A 145 17.75 2.27 -13.24
CA LYS A 145 17.81 1.66 -14.59
C LYS A 145 16.91 2.45 -15.54
N ASP A 146 17.42 2.68 -16.75
CA ASP A 146 16.74 3.47 -17.78
C ASP A 146 16.36 4.89 -17.29
N ASP A 147 17.16 5.44 -16.36
CA ASP A 147 16.93 6.73 -15.70
C ASP A 147 15.58 6.79 -14.96
N CYS A 148 15.15 5.69 -14.34
CA CYS A 148 13.85 5.60 -13.68
C CYS A 148 13.97 5.29 -12.18
N LEU A 149 13.43 6.17 -11.33
CA LEU A 149 13.29 5.92 -9.90
C LEU A 149 11.93 5.24 -9.64
N SER A 150 11.93 4.12 -8.91
CA SER A 150 10.70 3.44 -8.46
C SER A 150 10.60 3.43 -6.95
N VAL A 151 9.48 3.94 -6.42
CA VAL A 151 9.20 4.04 -4.99
C VAL A 151 7.92 3.26 -4.69
N LEU A 152 8.01 2.27 -3.81
CA LEU A 152 6.85 1.56 -3.24
C LEU A 152 6.50 2.16 -1.88
N CYS A 153 5.22 2.48 -1.69
CA CYS A 153 4.65 2.84 -0.40
C CYS A 153 3.61 1.81 0.00
N ASP A 154 3.85 1.11 1.12
CA ASP A 154 2.87 0.26 1.78
C ASP A 154 2.23 1.06 2.91
N VAL A 155 0.90 1.21 2.88
CA VAL A 155 0.15 1.97 3.88
C VAL A 155 -0.86 1.06 4.56
N THR A 156 -0.94 1.12 5.88
CA THR A 156 -1.94 0.45 6.71
C THR A 156 -2.65 1.48 7.58
N ILE A 157 -3.95 1.63 7.38
CA ILE A 157 -4.80 2.56 8.12
C ILE A 157 -5.45 1.84 9.29
N ASP A 158 -5.40 2.46 10.46
CA ASP A 158 -6.22 2.05 11.60
C ASP A 158 -7.64 2.60 11.42
N LEU A 159 -8.61 1.68 11.29
CA LEU A 159 -10.03 2.01 11.18
C LEU A 159 -10.75 1.96 12.54
N GLY A 160 -9.98 1.80 13.63
CA GLY A 160 -10.46 1.73 15.00
C GLY A 160 -11.22 0.46 15.32
N LEU A 161 -11.93 0.50 16.45
CA LEU A 161 -12.80 -0.58 16.90
C LEU A 161 -14.15 -0.48 16.19
N ARG A 162 -14.56 -1.56 15.52
CA ARG A 162 -15.93 -1.71 15.03
C ARG A 162 -16.66 -2.78 15.81
N THR A 163 -17.87 -2.45 16.22
CA THR A 163 -18.84 -3.39 16.77
C THR A 163 -19.73 -3.86 15.62
N ASP A 164 -19.65 -5.14 15.31
CA ASP A 164 -20.55 -5.78 14.37
C ASP A 164 -21.52 -6.66 15.17
N ASP A 165 -22.83 -6.48 14.95
CA ASP A 165 -23.85 -7.34 15.54
C ASP A 165 -23.86 -8.70 14.83
N TYR A 166 -24.00 -9.78 15.61
CA TYR A 166 -24.04 -11.12 15.06
C TYR A 166 -25.44 -11.44 14.52
N THR A 167 -25.65 -11.11 13.24
CA THR A 167 -26.91 -11.37 12.52
C THR A 167 -26.88 -12.72 11.78
N ALA A 168 -28.04 -13.16 11.28
CA ALA A 168 -28.13 -14.34 10.43
C ALA A 168 -27.28 -14.21 9.15
N GLU A 169 -27.13 -12.99 8.63
CA GLU A 169 -26.30 -12.67 7.47
C GLU A 169 -24.81 -12.86 7.76
N VAL A 170 -24.34 -12.44 8.95
CA VAL A 170 -22.96 -12.66 9.40
C VAL A 170 -22.66 -14.15 9.57
N ALA A 171 -23.61 -14.91 10.14
CA ALA A 171 -23.48 -16.37 10.27
C ALA A 171 -23.37 -17.08 8.91
N ALA A 172 -24.17 -16.66 7.92
CA ALA A 172 -24.11 -17.20 6.57
C ALA A 172 -22.77 -16.87 5.88
N ALA A 173 -22.25 -15.65 6.06
CA ALA A 173 -20.97 -15.25 5.49
C ALA A 173 -19.76 -16.00 6.11
N GLU A 174 -19.79 -16.29 7.42
CA GLU A 174 -18.78 -17.13 8.07
C GLU A 174 -18.76 -18.56 7.51
N GLN A 175 -19.94 -19.17 7.31
CA GLN A 175 -20.05 -20.50 6.70
C GLN A 175 -19.50 -20.52 5.27
N LEU A 176 -19.72 -19.46 4.50
CA LEU A 176 -19.20 -19.34 3.14
C LEU A 176 -17.66 -19.20 3.10
N LYS A 177 -17.07 -18.45 4.04
CA LYS A 177 -15.60 -18.31 4.18
C LYS A 177 -14.92 -19.61 4.64
N LEU A 178 -15.60 -20.42 5.44
CA LEU A 178 -15.12 -21.75 5.84
C LEU A 178 -15.22 -22.78 4.69
N ALA A 179 -16.10 -22.54 3.72
CA ALA A 179 -16.34 -23.42 2.58
C ALA A 179 -15.46 -23.13 1.36
N SER A 180 -14.72 -22.02 1.32
CA SER A 180 -13.72 -21.79 0.28
C SER A 180 -12.53 -22.74 0.48
N PRO A 181 -12.20 -23.64 -0.47
CA PRO A 181 -10.98 -24.43 -0.39
C PRO A 181 -9.76 -23.50 -0.41
N PRO A 182 -8.62 -23.90 0.18
CA PRO A 182 -7.38 -23.15 0.04
C PRO A 182 -7.02 -23.14 -1.45
N PHE A 183 -7.03 -21.97 -2.08
CA PHE A 183 -6.40 -21.81 -3.37
C PHE A 183 -4.89 -21.97 -3.17
N ASP A 184 -4.38 -23.18 -3.41
CA ASP A 184 -2.96 -23.42 -3.62
C ASP A 184 -2.63 -23.02 -5.06
N LEU A 185 -2.00 -21.85 -5.23
CA LEU A 185 -1.30 -21.49 -6.46
C LEU A 185 0.20 -21.68 -6.26
N HIS A 186 0.60 -22.94 -6.06
CA HIS A 186 1.97 -23.33 -6.36
C HIS A 186 2.11 -23.48 -7.88
N GLY A 187 2.77 -22.51 -8.49
CA GLY A 187 3.49 -22.66 -9.76
C GLY A 187 2.65 -22.75 -11.03
N PHE A 188 2.23 -21.60 -11.57
CA PHE A 188 2.13 -21.44 -13.02
C PHE A 188 2.65 -20.08 -13.44
N ALA A 189 3.74 -20.10 -14.20
CA ALA A 189 4.16 -19.02 -15.05
C ALA A 189 3.01 -18.66 -16.00
N LEU A 190 2.49 -17.45 -15.89
CA LEU A 190 1.54 -16.88 -16.85
C LEU A 190 2.08 -15.52 -17.31
N SER A 191 3.09 -15.59 -18.18
CA SER A 191 3.38 -14.53 -19.14
C SER A 191 4.13 -15.08 -20.34
N GLU A 192 3.62 -16.13 -20.98
CA GLU A 192 3.97 -16.48 -22.38
C GLU A 192 2.76 -17.09 -23.06
N ALA A 193 1.81 -16.26 -23.49
CA ALA A 193 0.78 -16.69 -24.43
C ALA A 193 0.11 -15.54 -25.19
N ILE A 194 0.78 -14.40 -25.42
CA ILE A 194 0.36 -13.44 -26.44
C ILE A 194 1.62 -12.82 -27.02
N TRP A 195 2.33 -13.58 -27.84
CA TRP A 195 3.00 -13.11 -29.06
C TRP A 195 3.80 -14.29 -29.64
N ASN A 196 3.21 -15.04 -30.57
CA ASN A 196 4.02 -15.45 -31.71
C ASN A 196 3.20 -15.62 -32.98
N LYS A 197 3.79 -15.03 -34.02
CA LYS A 197 3.35 -14.89 -35.40
C LYS A 197 2.98 -16.25 -36.01
N GLN A 198 1.96 -16.22 -36.87
CA GLN A 198 1.93 -17.14 -38.01
C GLN A 198 2.06 -16.29 -39.28
N ALA A 199 3.30 -16.20 -39.76
CA ALA A 199 3.63 -15.82 -41.12
C ALA A 199 4.43 -16.98 -41.70
N ALA A 200 3.78 -17.78 -42.52
CA ALA A 200 4.29 -18.50 -43.68
C ALA A 200 3.34 -19.67 -44.00
N ASP A 201 2.69 -19.61 -45.14
CA ASP A 201 2.65 -20.78 -46.02
C ASP A 201 2.74 -20.32 -47.47
N VAL A 202 3.62 -20.97 -48.22
CA VAL A 202 3.94 -20.73 -49.64
C VAL A 202 3.35 -21.90 -50.46
N MET A 203 2.98 -21.62 -51.71
CA MET A 203 2.61 -22.51 -52.84
C MET A 203 1.11 -22.68 -53.10
N ASN A 204 0.59 -21.91 -54.06
CA ASN A 204 0.62 -22.28 -55.50
C ASN A 204 0.32 -21.06 -56.38
#